data_AF-A0A3B8QWY1-F1
#
_entry.id   AF-A0A3B8QWY1-F1
#
_cell.length_a   1.000
_cell.length_b   1.000
_cell.length_c   1.000
_cell.angle_alpha   90.00
_cell.angle_beta   90.00
_cell.angle_gamma   90.00
#
_symmetry.space_group_name_H-M   'P 1'
#
loop_
_entity.id
_entity.type
_entity.pdbx_description
1 polymer ?
#
loop_
_entity_poly.entity_id
_entity_poly.type
_entity_poly.pdbx_seq_one_letter_code
_entity_poly.pdbx_strand_id
1 'polypeptide(L)' 'MTNTPIHFIRATIANKIASRGTKLVQQAISGAITNQEYLADQFPADALSFIDKAIAQAIDDFEGKSKCD' A
#
# COMPACT_ATOMS: atom_id res chain seq x y z
N MET A 1 12.76 13.45 6.12
CA MET A 1 12.49 12.50 5.02
C MET A 1 13.26 13.01 3.83
N THR A 2 14.22 12.23 3.33
CA THR A 2 14.93 12.55 2.08
C THR A 2 13.88 12.55 0.96
N ASN A 3 13.74 13.70 0.28
CA ASN A 3 12.79 13.90 -0.81
C ASN A 3 13.23 13.17 -2.10
N THR A 4 13.74 11.94 -1.98
CA THR A 4 14.11 11.12 -3.12
C THR A 4 12.85 10.60 -3.80
N PRO A 5 12.76 10.59 -5.15
CA PRO A 5 11.58 10.14 -5.88
C PRO A 5 11.04 8.77 -5.42
N ILE A 6 11.92 7.89 -4.94
CA ILE A 6 11.57 6.56 -4.47
C ILE A 6 10.73 6.57 -3.18
N HIS A 7 11.00 7.49 -2.25
CA HIS A 7 10.18 7.66 -1.03
C HIS A 7 8.80 8.23 -1.36
N PHE A 8 8.73 9.14 -2.33
CA PHE A 8 7.46 9.65 -2.85
C PHE A 8 6.63 8.53 -3.51
N ILE A 9 7.27 7.64 -4.28
CA ILE A 9 6.62 6.47 -4.88
C ILE A 9 6.07 5.55 -3.77
N ARG A 10 6.84 5.25 -2.72
CA ARG A 10 6.34 4.48 -1.57
C ARG A 10 5.11 5.11 -0.94
N ALA A 11 5.18 6.40 -0.60
CA ALA A 11 4.06 7.11 0.01
C ALA A 11 2.81 7.07 -0.89
N THR A 12 3.00 7.24 -2.20
CA THR A 12 1.91 7.17 -3.18
C THR A 12 1.26 5.78 -3.24
N ILE A 13 2.07 4.71 -3.22
CA ILE A 13 1.55 3.33 -3.23
C ILE A 13 0.78 3.05 -1.94
N ALA A 14 1.37 3.36 -0.77
CA ALA A 14 0.72 3.18 0.53
C ALA A 14 -0.63 3.92 0.59
N ASN A 15 -0.66 5.18 0.13
CA ASN A 15 -1.89 5.98 0.10
C ASN A 15 -2.95 5.41 -0.86
N LYS A 16 -2.56 4.91 -2.03
CA LYS A 16 -3.50 4.28 -2.98
C LYS A 16 -4.14 3.02 -2.40
N ILE A 17 -3.34 2.21 -1.71
CA ILE A 17 -3.81 0.97 -1.07
C ILE A 17 -4.79 1.30 0.06
N ALA A 18 -4.44 2.23 0.95
CA ALA A 18 -5.33 2.69 2.02
C ALA A 18 -6.64 3.27 1.46
N SER A 19 -6.55 4.11 0.42
CA SER A 19 -7.71 4.71 -0.25
C SER A 19 -8.63 3.66 -0.87
N ARG A 20 -8.08 2.58 -1.45
CA ARG A 20 -8.87 1.45 -1.98
C ARG A 20 -9.65 0.77 -0.87
N GLY A 21 -9.02 0.50 0.27
CA GLY A 21 -9.68 -0.09 1.44
C GLY A 21 -10.85 0.77 1.93
N THR A 22 -10.63 2.08 2.09
CA THR A 22 -11.70 3.02 2.47
C THR A 22 -12.85 3.04 1.47
N LYS A 23 -12.56 3.03 0.16
CA LYS A 23 -13.61 2.98 -0.88
C LYS A 23 -14.42 1.69 -0.82
N LEU A 24 -13.78 0.53 -0.66
CA LEU A 24 -14.46 -0.76 -0.53
C LEU A 24 -15.42 -0.77 0.66
N VAL A 25 -14.99 -0.24 1.81
CA VAL A 25 -15.85 -0.11 3.00
C VAL A 25 -17.04 0.81 2.72
N GLN A 26 -16.83 1.96 2.09
CA GLN A 26 -17.92 2.87 1.73
C GLN A 26 -18.90 2.25 0.73
N GLN A 27 -18.41 1.48 -0.24
CA GLN A 27 -19.25 0.77 -1.20
C GLN A 27 -20.09 -0.33 -0.52
N ALA A 28 -19.51 -1.05 0.45
CA ALA A 28 -20.25 -2.04 1.22
C ALA A 28 -21.33 -1.39 2.11
N ILE A 29 -20.99 -0.29 2.82
CA ILE A 29 -21.94 0.45 3.67
C ILE A 29 -23.09 1.06 2.86
N SER A 30 -22.80 1.60 1.68
CA SER A 30 -23.82 2.17 0.78
C SER A 30 -24.67 1.12 0.05
N GLY A 31 -24.33 -0.17 0.18
CA GLY A 31 -24.99 -1.26 -0.56
C GLY A 31 -24.65 -1.30 -2.05
N ALA A 32 -23.64 -0.55 -2.49
CA ALA A 32 -23.17 -0.55 -3.87
C ALA A 32 -22.45 -1.85 -4.26
N ILE A 33 -21.90 -2.56 -3.27
CA ILE A 33 -21.42 -3.95 -3.39
C ILE A 33 -22.00 -4.79 -2.25
N THR A 34 -22.11 -6.09 -2.49
CA THR A 34 -22.48 -7.07 -1.47
C THR A 34 -21.35 -7.30 -0.47
N ASN A 35 -21.69 -7.83 0.71
CA ASN A 35 -20.68 -8.27 1.68
C ASN A 35 -19.75 -9.35 1.12
N GLN A 36 -20.23 -10.19 0.20
CA GLN A 36 -19.42 -11.25 -0.38
C GLN A 36 -18.39 -10.69 -1.37
N GLU A 37 -18.77 -9.68 -2.17
CA GLU A 37 -17.85 -8.92 -3.02
C GLU A 37 -16.82 -8.14 -2.19
N TYR A 38 -17.26 -7.50 -1.10
CA TYR A 38 -16.35 -6.83 -0.16
C TYR A 38 -15.29 -7.78 0.41
N LEU A 39 -15.70 -8.97 0.87
CA LEU A 39 -14.79 -9.96 1.43
C LEU A 39 -13.83 -10.54 0.38
N ALA A 40 -14.25 -10.65 -0.88
CA ALA A 40 -13.40 -11.11 -1.97
C ALA A 40 -12.37 -10.05 -2.40
N ASP A 41 -12.75 -8.77 -2.35
CA ASP A 41 -11.91 -7.67 -2.83
C ASP A 41 -11.04 -7.01 -1.76
N GLN A 42 -11.36 -7.19 -0.47
CA GLN A 42 -10.56 -6.66 0.62
C GLN A 42 -9.16 -7.28 0.61
N PHE A 43 -8.15 -6.45 0.89
CA PHE A 43 -6.82 -6.99 1.16
C PHE A 43 -6.79 -7.57 2.58
N PRO A 44 -6.22 -8.78 2.75
CA PRO A 44 -5.85 -9.28 4.06
C PRO A 44 -4.93 -8.27 4.79
N ALA A 45 -5.15 -8.05 6.08
CA ALA A 45 -4.40 -7.05 6.86
C ALA A 45 -2.89 -7.35 6.94
N ASP A 46 -2.53 -8.63 6.94
CA ASP A 46 -1.16 -9.12 6.88
C ASP A 46 -0.51 -8.83 5.52
N ALA A 47 -1.24 -8.98 4.41
CA ALA A 47 -0.75 -8.66 3.07
C ALA A 47 -0.39 -7.17 2.93
N LEU A 48 -1.19 -6.28 3.52
CA LEU A 48 -0.91 -4.84 3.55
C LEU A 48 0.39 -4.53 4.30
N SER A 49 0.55 -5.12 5.48
CA SER A 49 1.76 -4.96 6.29
C SER A 49 3.00 -5.51 5.59
N PHE A 50 2.86 -6.65 4.93
CA PHE A 50 3.93 -7.27 4.15
C PHE A 50 4.37 -6.37 2.98
N ILE A 51 3.43 -5.83 2.21
CA ILE A 51 3.73 -4.96 1.07
C ILE A 51 4.48 -3.70 1.50
N ASP A 52 4.06 -3.02 2.57
CA ASP A 52 4.76 -1.81 3.05
C ASP A 52 6.19 -2.12 3.52
N LYS A 53 6.38 -3.24 4.23
CA LYS A 53 7.73 -3.70 4.62
C LYS A 53 8.61 -4.05 3.42
N ALA A 54 8.06 -4.73 2.42
CA ALA A 54 8.79 -5.09 1.21
C ALA A 54 9.22 -3.85 0.40
N ILE A 55 8.34 -2.85 0.30
CA ILE A 55 8.68 -1.57 -0.36
C ILE A 55 9.74 -0.81 0.45
N ALA A 56 9.64 -0.79 1.78
CA ALA A 56 10.64 -0.17 2.63
C ALA A 56 12.03 -0.81 2.43
N GLN A 57 12.10 -2.14 2.50
CA GLN A 57 13.34 -2.88 2.31
C GLN A 57 13.95 -2.63 0.92
N ALA A 58 13.16 -2.63 -0.15
CA ALA A 58 13.65 -2.40 -1.49
C ALA A 58 14.25 -0.98 -1.67
N ILE A 59 13.71 0.01 -0.97
CA ILE A 59 14.27 1.38 -0.95
C ILE A 59 15.58 1.40 -0.20
N ASP A 60 15.63 0.77 0.98
CA ASP A 60 16.84 0.71 1.80
C ASP A 60 17.97 -0.01 1.07
N ASP A 61 17.66 -1.10 0.36
CA ASP A 61 18.62 -1.84 -0.47
C ASP A 61 19.16 -0.99 -1.62
N PHE A 62 18.30 -0.19 -2.27
CA PHE A 62 18.68 0.71 -3.35
C PHE A 62 19.57 1.86 -2.86
N GLU A 63 19.18 2.50 -1.74
CA GLU A 63 19.96 3.59 -1.14
C GLU A 63 21.28 3.07 -0.54
N GLY A 64 21.28 1.86 0.01
CA GLY A 64 22.47 1.18 0.51
C GLY A 64 23.47 0.88 -0.61
N LYS A 65 23.01 0.34 -1.74
CA LYS A 65 23.85 0.13 -2.93
C LYS A 65 24.40 1.44 -3.50
N SER A 66 23.56 2.48 -3.60
CA SER A 66 23.96 3.78 -4.13
C SER A 66 25.00 4.53 -3.27
N LYS A 67 25.28 4.07 -2.04
CA LYS A 67 26.31 4.63 -1.15
C LYS A 67 27.63 3.85 -1.17
N CYS A 68 27.64 2.66 -1.78
CA CYS A 68 28.82 1.81 -1.92
C CYS A 68 29.48 1.89 -3.32
N ASP A 69 28.81 2.54 -4.28
CA ASP A 69 29.37 2.98 -5.57
C ASP A 69 29.78 4.47 -5.50
#